data_AF-A0A7D5PAG3-F1
#
_entry.id   AF-A0A7D5PAG3-F1
#
_cell.length_a   1.000
_cell.length_b   1.000
_cell.length_c   1.000
_cell.angle_alpha   90.00
_cell.angle_beta   90.00
_cell.angle_gamma   90.00
#
_symmetry.space_group_name_H-M   'P 1'
#
loop_
_entity.id
_entity.type
_entity.pdbx_description
1 polymer ?
#
loop_
_entity_poly.entity_id
_entity_poly.type
_entity_poly.pdbx_seq_one_letter_code
_entity_poly.pdbx_strand_id
1 'polypeptide(L)'
;MKALRVVGVAVLSVVDALVPSVVAALTVLFISADPWVDAASPWVLSAGAGVVAFLGTLAVGFSMTLLGHGPFPVTRLTKRLWQWWHRPWFAGRRGRGR
;
A
#
# COMPACT_ATOMS: atom_id res chain seq x y z
N MET A 1 13.53 -3.86 -23.23
CA MET A 1 13.67 -4.10 -21.77
C MET A 1 13.07 -3.01 -20.87
N LYS A 2 13.08 -1.72 -21.23
CA LYS A 2 12.52 -0.63 -20.40
C LYS A 2 10.97 -0.64 -20.31
N ALA A 3 10.26 -0.87 -21.42
CA ALA A 3 8.79 -0.82 -21.46
C ALA A 3 8.13 -1.90 -20.58
N LEU A 4 8.60 -3.15 -20.65
CA LEU A 4 8.09 -4.25 -19.83
C LEU A 4 8.26 -3.98 -18.32
N ARG A 5 9.37 -3.31 -17.96
CA ARG A 5 9.65 -2.90 -16.56
C ARG A 5 8.69 -1.79 -16.11
N VAL A 6 8.37 -0.83 -16.98
CA VAL A 6 7.39 0.24 -16.70
C VAL A 6 6.00 -0.35 -16.49
N VAL A 7 5.57 -1.27 -17.37
CA VAL A 7 4.28 -1.96 -17.24
C VAL A 7 4.22 -2.76 -15.94
N GLY A 8 5.27 -3.52 -15.61
CA GLY A 8 5.34 -4.27 -14.35
C GLY A 8 5.25 -3.36 -13.12
N VAL A 9 5.91 -2.20 -13.14
CA VAL A 9 5.85 -1.20 -12.05
C VAL A 9 4.46 -0.57 -11.94
N ALA A 10 3.79 -0.27 -13.06
CA ALA A 10 2.44 0.28 -13.07
C ALA A 10 1.40 -0.73 -12.55
N VAL A 11 1.50 -1.99 -12.94
CA VAL A 11 0.63 -3.05 -12.40
C VAL A 11 0.86 -3.21 -10.90
N LEU A 12 2.11 -3.24 -10.46
CA LEU A 12 2.43 -3.33 -9.04
C LEU A 12 1.86 -2.14 -8.26
N SER A 13 1.96 -0.92 -8.79
CA SER A 13 1.49 0.29 -8.12
C SER A 13 -0.02 0.33 -7.94
N VAL A 14 -0.76 -0.17 -8.94
CA VAL A 14 -2.22 -0.30 -8.85
C VAL A 14 -2.60 -1.29 -7.75
N VAL A 15 -1.93 -2.44 -7.69
CA VAL A 15 -2.17 -3.44 -6.65
C VAL A 15 -1.80 -2.92 -5.26
N ASP A 16 -0.68 -2.21 -5.14
CA ASP A 16 -0.19 -1.60 -3.89
C ASP A 16 -1.18 -0.55 -3.36
N ALA A 17 -1.81 0.22 -4.24
CA ALA A 17 -2.81 1.23 -3.90
C ALA A 17 -4.19 0.64 -3.58
N LEU A 18 -4.49 -0.58 -4.06
CA LEU A 18 -5.79 -1.22 -3.88
C LEU A 18 -6.09 -1.57 -2.41
N VAL A 19 -5.07 -2.04 -1.68
CA VAL A 19 -5.21 -2.43 -0.27
C VAL A 19 -5.59 -1.24 0.61
N PRO A 20 -4.83 -0.12 0.65
CA PRO A 20 -5.22 1.05 1.44
C PRO A 20 -6.54 1.67 0.96
N SER A 21 -6.88 1.59 -0.33
CA SER A 21 -8.19 2.09 -0.80
C SER A 21 -9.36 1.26 -0.28
N VAL A 22 -9.23 -0.07 -0.26
CA VAL A 22 -10.27 -0.96 0.29
C VAL A 22 -10.41 -0.74 1.78
N VAL A 23 -9.28 -0.62 2.51
CA VAL A 23 -9.30 -0.33 3.95
C VAL A 23 -9.99 1.01 4.21
N ALA A 24 -9.63 2.07 3.50
CA ALA A 24 -10.24 3.38 3.66
C ALA A 24 -11.75 3.38 3.36
N ALA A 25 -12.16 2.74 2.26
CA ALA A 25 -13.56 2.61 1.89
C ALA A 25 -14.37 1.87 2.97
N LEU A 26 -13.85 0.75 3.48
CA LEU A 26 -14.50 -0.02 4.53
C LEU A 26 -14.56 0.77 5.84
N THR A 27 -13.46 1.40 6.27
CA THR A 27 -13.44 2.23 7.47
C THR A 27 -14.49 3.32 7.41
N VAL A 28 -14.56 4.06 6.30
CA VAL A 28 -15.57 5.12 6.14
C VAL A 28 -16.98 4.56 6.05
N LEU A 29 -17.18 3.40 5.42
CA LEU A 29 -18.49 2.74 5.39
C LEU A 29 -18.97 2.39 6.80
N PHE A 30 -18.13 1.76 7.62
CA PHE A 30 -18.50 1.38 8.98
C PHE A 30 -18.77 2.59 9.88
N ILE A 31 -18.00 3.68 9.71
CA ILE A 31 -18.23 4.92 10.46
C ILE A 31 -19.51 5.62 9.99
N SER A 32 -19.74 5.71 8.69
CA SER A 32 -20.90 6.43 8.15
C SER A 32 -22.21 5.65 8.21
N ALA A 33 -22.15 4.32 8.32
CA ALA A 33 -23.32 3.48 8.58
C ALA A 33 -23.71 3.44 10.06
N ASP A 34 -22.92 4.05 10.94
CA ASP A 34 -23.26 4.19 12.35
C ASP A 34 -24.52 5.06 12.51
N PRO A 35 -25.58 4.58 13.19
CA PRO A 35 -26.83 5.33 13.37
C PRO A 35 -26.66 6.65 14.12
N TRP A 36 -25.53 6.87 14.79
CA TRP A 36 -25.21 8.13 15.49
C TRP A 36 -24.59 9.19 14.56
N VAL A 37 -24.14 8.81 13.36
CA VAL A 37 -23.37 9.67 12.44
C VAL A 37 -24.25 10.36 11.39
N ASP A 38 -25.54 10.00 11.30
CA ASP A 38 -26.58 10.59 10.44
C ASP A 38 -26.07 11.02 9.04
N ALA A 39 -25.41 10.08 8.36
CA ALA A 39 -24.81 10.34 7.05
C ALA A 39 -25.84 10.22 5.93
N ALA A 40 -25.97 11.27 5.11
CA ALA A 40 -26.93 11.31 4.00
C ALA A 40 -26.71 10.23 2.92
N SER A 41 -25.47 9.76 2.73
CA SER A 41 -25.17 8.64 1.83
C SER A 41 -23.85 7.93 2.20
N PRO A 42 -23.89 6.91 3.08
CA PRO A 42 -22.72 6.15 3.52
C PRO A 42 -21.92 5.53 2.37
N TRP A 43 -22.63 5.07 1.34
CA TRP A 43 -22.04 4.45 0.15
C TRP A 43 -21.22 5.43 -0.69
N VAL A 44 -21.72 6.66 -0.89
CA VAL A 44 -20.99 7.69 -1.65
C VAL A 44 -19.75 8.13 -0.88
N LEU A 45 -19.84 8.29 0.44
CA LEU A 45 -18.72 8.64 1.29
C LEU A 45 -17.64 7.54 1.30
N SER A 46 -18.06 6.29 1.44
CA SER A 46 -17.17 5.11 1.38
C SER A 46 -16.44 5.02 0.04
N ALA A 47 -17.19 5.12 -1.07
CA ALA A 47 -16.61 5.09 -2.41
C ALA A 47 -15.63 6.24 -2.63
N GLY A 48 -15.99 7.46 -2.20
CA GLY A 48 -15.12 8.64 -2.27
C GLY A 48 -13.83 8.45 -1.48
N ALA A 49 -13.92 7.95 -0.25
CA ALA A 49 -12.75 7.67 0.59
C ALA A 49 -11.81 6.64 -0.05
N GLY A 50 -12.35 5.58 -0.64
CA GLY A 50 -11.57 4.60 -1.39
C GLY A 50 -10.83 5.21 -2.57
N VAL A 51 -11.51 6.02 -3.39
CA VAL A 51 -10.91 6.70 -4.55
C VAL A 51 -9.81 7.67 -4.11
N VAL A 52 -10.05 8.47 -3.08
CA VAL A 52 -9.06 9.43 -2.55
C VAL A 52 -7.82 8.70 -2.03
N ALA A 53 -8.01 7.62 -1.27
CA ALA A 53 -6.89 6.82 -0.75
C ALA A 53 -6.10 6.13 -1.88
N PHE A 54 -6.78 5.65 -2.92
CA PHE A 54 -6.15 5.07 -4.11
C PHE A 54 -5.25 6.10 -4.82
N LEU A 55 -5.81 7.26 -5.16
CA LEU A 55 -5.08 8.33 -5.84
C LEU A 55 -3.94 8.89 -4.98
N GLY A 56 -4.18 9.07 -3.68
CA GLY A 56 -3.15 9.51 -2.73
C GLY A 56 -1.98 8.53 -2.64
N THR A 57 -2.27 7.22 -2.58
CA THR A 57 -1.23 6.19 -2.54
C THR A 57 -0.42 6.14 -3.84
N LEU A 58 -1.08 6.26 -4.99
CA LEU A 58 -0.39 6.37 -6.28
C LEU A 58 0.49 7.61 -6.35
N ALA A 59 -0.01 8.77 -5.93
CA ALA A 59 0.74 10.03 -5.94
C ALA A 59 1.98 9.96 -5.04
N VAL A 60 1.85 9.41 -3.83
CA VAL A 60 2.97 9.20 -2.90
C VAL A 60 3.97 8.21 -3.48
N GLY A 61 3.50 7.08 -4.02
CA GLY A 61 4.34 6.07 -4.63
C GLY A 61 5.13 6.59 -5.84
N PHE A 62 4.48 7.39 -6.69
CA PHE A 62 5.11 8.06 -7.82
C PHE A 62 6.14 9.09 -7.37
N SER A 63 5.80 9.92 -6.38
CA SER A 63 6.70 10.92 -5.79
C SER A 63 7.94 10.27 -5.18
N MET A 64 7.78 9.18 -4.42
CA MET A 64 8.91 8.43 -3.86
C MET A 64 9.80 7.82 -4.95
N THR A 65 9.20 7.37 -6.05
CA THR A 65 9.94 6.84 -7.20
C THR A 65 10.77 7.93 -7.89
N LEU A 66 10.20 9.13 -8.07
CA LEU A 66 10.92 10.29 -8.60
C LEU A 66 12.09 10.72 -7.70
N LEU A 67 11.91 10.63 -6.38
CA LEU A 67 12.96 10.92 -5.40
C LEU A 67 14.01 9.79 -5.28
N GLY A 68 14.01 8.83 -6.20
CA GLY A 68 15.00 7.74 -6.25
C GLY A 68 14.87 6.72 -5.13
N HIS A 69 13.82 6.77 -4.32
CA HIS A 69 13.58 5.78 -3.27
C HIS A 69 12.92 4.54 -3.92
N GLY A 70 13.45 3.33 -3.64
CA GLY A 70 12.98 2.05 -4.20
C GLY A 70 11.49 1.75 -3.96
N PRO A 71 10.92 0.68 -4.53
CA PRO A 71 9.48 0.56 -4.88
C PRO A 71 8.47 0.80 -3.74
N PHE A 72 7.22 0.94 -4.16
CA PHE A 72 6.00 1.35 -3.43
C PHE A 72 5.86 0.89 -1.95
N PRO A 73 5.11 1.65 -1.12
CA PRO A 73 5.02 1.46 0.32
C PRO A 73 4.63 0.04 0.77
N VAL A 74 3.65 -0.63 0.14
CA VAL A 74 3.26 -2.00 0.54
C VAL A 74 4.35 -3.00 0.12
N THR A 75 4.98 -2.82 -1.04
CA THR A 75 6.12 -3.67 -1.43
C THR A 75 7.32 -3.54 -0.48
N ARG A 76 7.58 -2.34 0.06
CA ARG A 76 8.56 -2.17 1.15
C ARG A 76 8.11 -2.85 2.43
N LEU A 77 6.84 -2.74 2.77
CA LEU A 77 6.28 -3.31 3.99
C LEU A 77 6.35 -4.83 3.93
N THR A 78 5.95 -5.46 2.83
CA THR A 78 6.10 -6.90 2.56
C THR A 78 7.56 -7.33 2.61
N LYS A 79 8.47 -6.57 1.99
CA LYS A 79 9.91 -6.90 2.03
C LYS A 79 10.50 -6.78 3.44
N ARG A 80 10.08 -5.78 4.22
CA ARG A 80 10.48 -5.63 5.63
C ARG A 80 9.86 -6.71 6.51
N LEU A 81 8.60 -7.04 6.30
CA LEU A 81 7.90 -8.11 7.02
C LEU A 81 8.57 -9.47 6.74
N TRP A 82 8.93 -9.72 5.47
CA TRP A 82 9.71 -10.89 5.07
C TRP A 82 11.08 -10.94 5.74
N GLN A 83 11.83 -9.82 5.74
CA GLN A 83 13.12 -9.73 6.43
C GLN A 83 13.01 -9.91 7.94
N TRP A 84 11.93 -9.40 8.53
CA TRP A 84 11.64 -9.54 9.96
C TRP A 84 11.23 -10.97 10.33
N TRP A 85 10.42 -11.61 9.49
CA TRP A 85 10.00 -13.00 9.65
C TRP A 85 11.16 -13.98 9.51
N HIS A 86 12.03 -13.76 8.51
CA HIS A 86 13.21 -14.60 8.28
C HIS A 86 14.47 -14.17 9.04
N ARG A 87 14.38 -13.15 9.89
CA ARG A 87 15.50 -12.64 10.69
C ARG A 87 16.20 -13.73 11.54
N PRO A 88 15.50 -14.72 12.14
CA PRO A 88 16.15 -15.83 12.84
C PRO A 88 17.02 -16.71 11.92
N TRP A 89 16.62 -16.89 10.67
CA TRP A 89 17.32 -17.72 9.67
C TRP A 89 18.59 -17.06 9.11
N PHE A 90 18.61 -15.73 9.01
CA PHE A 90 19.77 -14.99 8.50
C PHE A 90 20.74 -14.51 9.59
N ALA A 91 20.31 -14.48 10.86
CA ALA A 91 21.19 -14.15 11.99
C ALA A 91 22.32 -15.18 12.19
N GLY A 92 22.11 -16.45 11.78
CA GLY A 92 23.12 -17.51 11.88
C GLY A 92 24.24 -17.48 10.83
N ARG A 93 24.14 -16.66 9.76
CA ARG A 93 25.15 -16.64 8.67
C ARG A 93 26.27 -15.60 8.85
N ARG A 94 26.22 -14.74 9.88
CA ARG A 94 27.29 -13.75 10.14
C ARG A 94 28.45 -14.26 11.01
N GLY A 95 28.38 -15.51 11.50
CA GLY A 95 29.36 -16.06 12.46
C GLY A 95 30.36 -17.08 11.92
N ARG A 96 30.49 -17.26 10.60
CA ARG A 96 31.42 -18.25 10.02
C ARG A 96 32.30 -17.59 8.97
N GLY A 97 33.29 -16.84 9.44
CA GLY A 97 34.20 -16.09 8.56
C GLY A 97 35.08 -15.08 9.28
N ARG A 98 35.60 -15.42 10.46
CA ARG A 98 36.83 -14.89 11.03
C ARG A 98 37.47 -15.99 11.85
#